data_AF-D3L9P0-F1
#
_entry.id   AF-D3L9P0-F1
#
_cell.length_a   1.000
_cell.length_b   1.000
_cell.length_c   1.000
_cell.angle_alpha   90.00
_cell.angle_beta   90.00
_cell.angle_gamma   90.00
#
_symmetry.space_group_name_H-M   'P 1'
#
loop_
_entity.id
_entity.type
_entity.pdbx_description
1 polymer ?
#
loop_
_entity_poly.entity_id
_entity_poly.type
_entity_poly.pdbx_seq_one_letter_code
_entity_poly.pdbx_strand_id
1 'polypeptide(L)'
;MQKNKIDPSEIKLTLIEMAPTLMNMLDRKDADKGEKYLIRHGVEILKNTSVVSIGDDSIDFKDGSKFSTSTLIWTAGIKAPDQVNKFGLQQGRGGRILVNKQGQSLDDEKIYVLGDVSLTDEDGSGKGQPQTVQGAEAGSKVAAKNIALAISGQKTTAEFEGKYSGFVVSIGSKYAVAHLGKNTHLSGFFAQAVKHMINFMYFFQITNAYYFLRYLRHEFFNTRNERNMFHGYISRQGNVLWSLPARLFLGATWLVDVSQKISGKGSWFANKLRLTSFDWLVANTTSGASAAGSDATSSTATTAKATFSLSYEYGNQPMLIFKHMPKWYYNITKFMIPNTDVAFFMQKAMTIFELLIGLALVFGLFTWLASAASVAFVAIFSLSSMFYWTNIWMIPMAIAAMNGAGRIFGLDKYIIPWIREHFVNWWYGKEKSIYK
;
A
#
# COMPACT_ATOMS: atom_id res chain seq x y z
N MET A 1 4.51 -12.88 16.19
CA MET A 1 4.91 -11.79 17.11
C MET A 1 3.69 -11.32 17.89
N GLN A 2 2.84 -10.43 17.38
CA GLN A 2 1.62 -9.98 18.10
C GLN A 2 0.69 -11.12 18.57
N LYS A 3 0.49 -12.16 17.76
CA LYS A 3 -0.34 -13.32 18.14
C LYS A 3 0.21 -14.11 19.33
N ASN A 4 1.54 -14.17 19.46
CA ASN A 4 2.23 -14.96 20.49
C ASN A 4 2.87 -14.08 21.57
N LYS A 5 2.66 -12.76 21.53
CA LYS A 5 3.18 -11.78 22.49
C LYS A 5 4.71 -11.81 22.71
N ILE A 6 5.45 -12.14 21.65
CA ILE A 6 6.93 -12.14 21.65
C ILE A 6 7.42 -10.75 21.25
N ASP A 7 8.40 -10.23 21.99
CA ASP A 7 9.09 -8.98 21.67
C ASP A 7 9.93 -9.18 20.40
N PRO A 8 9.76 -8.36 19.34
CA PRO A 8 10.58 -8.47 18.14
C PRO A 8 12.09 -8.40 18.37
N SER A 9 12.55 -7.75 19.44
CA SER A 9 13.97 -7.61 19.78
C SER A 9 14.60 -8.91 20.28
N GLU A 10 13.81 -9.87 20.75
CA GLU A 10 14.28 -11.20 21.16
C GLU A 10 14.58 -12.13 19.97
N ILE A 11 14.15 -11.75 18.76
CA ILE A 11 14.29 -12.58 17.56
C ILE A 11 15.58 -12.24 16.84
N LYS A 12 16.45 -13.24 16.73
CA LYS A 12 17.69 -13.16 15.97
C LYS A 12 17.57 -13.93 14.65
N LEU A 13 17.84 -13.27 13.53
CA LEU A 13 17.93 -13.91 12.21
C LEU A 13 19.37 -13.82 11.72
N THR A 14 20.01 -14.97 11.49
CA THR A 14 21.38 -15.05 10.98
C THR A 14 21.40 -15.77 9.65
N LEU A 15 22.00 -15.14 8.64
CA LEU A 15 22.25 -15.72 7.32
C LEU A 15 23.72 -16.15 7.26
N ILE A 16 23.93 -17.43 6.98
CA ILE A 16 25.26 -18.04 6.92
C ILE A 16 25.55 -18.40 5.47
N GLU A 17 26.68 -17.93 4.95
CA GLU A 17 27.13 -18.15 3.57
C GLU A 17 28.60 -18.58 3.55
N MET A 18 28.87 -19.62 2.75
CA MET A 18 30.23 -20.12 2.52
C MET A 18 31.04 -19.17 1.65
N ALA A 19 30.41 -18.55 0.65
CA ALA A 19 31.07 -17.59 -0.23
C ALA A 19 31.43 -16.27 0.49
N PRO A 20 32.40 -15.50 -0.05
CA PRO A 20 32.72 -14.16 0.44
C PRO A 20 31.60 -13.14 0.19
N THR A 21 30.66 -13.47 -0.69
CA THR A 21 29.66 -12.55 -1.22
C THR A 21 28.29 -13.22 -1.39
N LEU A 22 27.24 -12.44 -1.12
CA LEU A 22 25.85 -12.84 -1.34
C LEU A 22 25.39 -12.54 -2.77
N MET A 23 24.33 -13.27 -3.19
CA MET A 23 23.61 -13.04 -4.45
C MET A 23 24.53 -12.97 -5.68
N ASN A 24 25.42 -13.97 -5.82
CA ASN A 24 26.46 -14.00 -6.87
C ASN A 24 25.93 -14.07 -8.31
N MET A 25 24.62 -14.26 -8.49
CA MET A 25 23.93 -14.14 -9.77
C MET A 25 23.64 -12.68 -10.18
N LEU A 26 23.80 -11.73 -9.27
CA LEU A 26 23.63 -10.30 -9.51
C LEU A 26 24.99 -9.61 -9.62
N ASP A 27 24.99 -8.45 -10.26
CA ASP A 27 26.13 -7.55 -10.23
C ASP A 27 26.42 -7.10 -8.80
N ARG A 28 27.70 -6.90 -8.49
CA ARG A 28 28.15 -6.61 -7.12
C ARG A 28 27.42 -5.43 -6.49
N LYS A 29 27.23 -4.35 -7.26
CA LYS A 29 26.51 -3.14 -6.81
C LYS A 29 25.07 -3.42 -6.40
N ASP A 30 24.41 -4.35 -7.07
CA ASP A 30 23.02 -4.72 -6.82
C ASP A 30 22.92 -5.67 -5.63
N ALA A 31 23.77 -6.69 -5.58
CA ALA A 31 23.88 -7.57 -4.43
C ALA A 31 24.20 -6.79 -3.14
N ASP A 32 25.07 -5.76 -3.20
CA ASP A 32 25.38 -4.89 -2.05
C ASP A 32 24.17 -4.10 -1.55
N LYS A 33 23.26 -3.67 -2.43
CA LYS A 33 22.00 -3.01 -2.02
C LYS A 33 21.14 -3.99 -1.22
N GLY A 34 21.06 -5.23 -1.67
CA GLY A 34 20.29 -6.27 -0.99
C GLY A 34 20.89 -6.62 0.38
N GLU A 35 22.22 -6.79 0.45
CA GLU A 35 22.95 -7.03 1.71
C GLU A 35 22.74 -5.88 2.71
N LYS A 36 22.89 -4.62 2.25
CA LYS A 36 22.61 -3.43 3.08
C LYS A 36 21.17 -3.39 3.58
N TYR A 37 20.21 -3.82 2.75
CA TYR A 37 18.81 -3.88 3.16
C TYR A 37 18.59 -4.94 4.25
N LEU A 38 19.16 -6.14 4.11
CA LEU A 38 19.10 -7.19 5.13
C LEU A 38 19.68 -6.71 6.48
N ILE A 39 20.88 -6.14 6.47
CA ILE A 39 21.55 -5.62 7.67
C ILE A 39 20.70 -4.54 8.35
N ARG A 40 20.15 -3.60 7.57
CA ARG A 40 19.28 -2.53 8.10
C ARG A 40 18.02 -3.08 8.78
N HIS A 41 17.58 -4.28 8.43
CA HIS A 41 16.41 -4.95 9.00
C HIS A 41 16.79 -6.01 10.06
N GLY A 42 17.99 -5.93 10.63
CA GLY A 42 18.41 -6.73 11.78
C GLY A 42 18.88 -8.15 11.44
N VAL A 43 19.16 -8.44 10.16
CA VAL A 43 19.74 -9.73 9.77
C VAL A 43 21.25 -9.69 9.98
N GLU A 44 21.75 -10.60 10.80
CA GLU A 44 23.18 -10.86 10.93
C GLU A 44 23.66 -11.71 9.76
N ILE A 45 24.83 -11.40 9.20
CA ILE A 45 25.37 -12.08 8.02
C ILE A 45 26.77 -12.59 8.32
N LEU A 46 26.92 -13.91 8.30
CA LEU A 46 28.20 -14.61 8.46
C LEU A 46 28.64 -15.12 7.08
N LYS A 47 29.64 -14.46 6.48
CA LYS A 47 30.23 -14.84 5.18
C LYS A 47 31.50 -15.67 5.40
N ASN A 48 32.01 -16.29 4.34
CA ASN A 48 33.18 -17.19 4.43
C ASN A 48 33.02 -18.31 5.49
N THR A 49 31.78 -18.68 5.81
CA THR A 49 31.47 -19.58 6.91
C THR A 49 30.90 -20.88 6.33
N SER A 50 31.69 -21.95 6.40
CA SER A 50 31.29 -23.26 5.87
C SER A 50 30.66 -24.11 6.96
N VAL A 51 29.44 -24.57 6.75
CA VAL A 51 28.76 -25.55 7.62
C VAL A 51 29.30 -26.95 7.33
N VAL A 52 29.66 -27.69 8.38
CA VAL A 52 30.17 -29.07 8.29
C VAL A 52 29.13 -30.08 8.75
N SER A 53 28.49 -29.83 9.90
CA SER A 53 27.46 -30.68 10.47
C SER A 53 26.36 -29.86 11.13
N ILE A 54 25.18 -30.46 11.20
CA ILE A 54 23.99 -29.91 11.86
C ILE A 54 23.61 -30.92 12.95
N GLY A 55 23.69 -30.50 14.21
CA GLY A 55 23.15 -31.22 15.36
C GLY A 55 21.75 -30.72 15.73
N ASP A 56 21.24 -31.18 16.87
CA ASP A 56 19.87 -30.87 17.31
C ASP A 56 19.66 -29.36 17.61
N ASP A 57 20.60 -28.75 18.33
CA ASP A 57 20.52 -27.34 18.75
C ASP A 57 21.74 -26.49 18.32
N SER A 58 22.59 -27.04 17.44
CA SER A 58 23.82 -26.38 17.01
C SER A 58 24.26 -26.73 15.60
N ILE A 59 24.92 -25.77 14.94
CA ILE A 59 25.61 -25.93 13.67
C ILE A 59 27.11 -25.93 13.94
N ASP A 60 27.84 -26.90 13.41
CA ASP A 60 29.30 -26.92 13.49
C ASP A 60 29.89 -26.32 12.21
N PHE A 61 30.83 -25.39 12.37
CA PHE A 61 31.53 -24.76 11.27
C PHE A 61 32.90 -25.39 11.03
N LYS A 62 33.44 -25.17 9.82
CA LYS A 62 34.73 -25.74 9.39
C LYS A 62 35.93 -25.22 10.18
N ASP A 63 35.82 -24.04 10.77
CA ASP A 63 36.84 -23.46 11.65
C ASP A 63 36.82 -24.04 13.08
N GLY A 64 35.90 -24.98 13.36
CA GLY A 64 35.74 -25.63 14.66
C GLY A 64 34.79 -24.88 15.61
N SER A 65 34.31 -23.70 15.24
CA SER A 65 33.32 -22.97 16.03
C SER A 65 31.91 -23.56 15.87
N LYS A 66 31.04 -23.27 16.84
CA LYS A 66 29.65 -23.74 16.86
C LYS A 66 28.69 -22.57 16.92
N PHE A 67 27.55 -22.71 16.27
CA PHE A 67 26.47 -21.73 16.28
C PHE A 67 25.19 -22.35 16.82
N SER A 68 24.70 -21.85 17.95
CA SER A 68 23.47 -22.37 18.56
C SER A 68 22.24 -21.81 17.86
N THR A 69 21.32 -22.71 17.50
CA THR A 69 20.00 -22.34 16.96
C THR A 69 19.02 -23.49 17.15
N SER A 70 17.77 -23.16 17.49
CA SER A 70 16.66 -24.13 17.51
C SER A 70 15.96 -24.26 16.17
N THR A 71 16.35 -23.46 15.17
CA THR A 71 15.73 -23.50 13.83
C THR A 71 16.78 -23.25 12.76
N LEU A 72 16.92 -24.22 11.85
CA LEU A 72 17.76 -24.13 10.68
C LEU A 72 16.91 -24.26 9.41
N ILE A 73 17.19 -23.40 8.44
CA ILE A 73 16.58 -23.44 7.11
C ILE A 73 17.72 -23.53 6.08
N TRP A 74 17.81 -24.66 5.38
CA TRP A 74 18.85 -24.87 4.38
C TRP A 74 18.41 -24.40 2.99
N THR A 75 19.15 -23.43 2.43
CA THR A 75 18.88 -22.87 1.09
C THR A 75 20.15 -22.77 0.22
N ALA A 76 21.26 -23.39 0.63
CA ALA A 76 22.58 -23.18 0.01
C ALA A 76 22.85 -24.06 -1.23
N GLY A 77 21.95 -24.98 -1.57
CA GLY A 77 22.09 -25.79 -2.77
C GLY A 77 20.99 -26.82 -2.94
N ILE A 78 20.81 -27.24 -4.19
CA ILE A 78 19.89 -28.30 -4.59
C ILE A 78 20.65 -29.35 -5.41
N LYS A 79 20.13 -30.58 -5.43
CA LYS A 79 20.62 -31.69 -6.25
C LYS A 79 19.44 -32.40 -6.91
N ALA A 80 19.72 -33.20 -7.93
CA ALA A 80 18.72 -34.08 -8.49
C ALA A 80 18.23 -35.09 -7.42
N PRO A 81 16.96 -35.51 -7.44
CA PRO A 81 16.45 -36.53 -6.53
C PRO A 81 17.19 -37.87 -6.68
N ASP A 82 17.40 -38.61 -5.59
CA ASP A 82 18.16 -39.87 -5.61
C ASP A 82 17.52 -40.96 -6.50
N GLN A 83 16.23 -40.83 -6.82
CA GLN A 83 15.53 -41.70 -7.76
C GLN A 83 16.15 -41.64 -9.17
N VAL A 84 16.78 -40.53 -9.55
CA VAL A 84 17.42 -40.34 -10.86
C VAL A 84 18.54 -41.37 -11.11
N ASN A 85 19.21 -41.84 -10.04
CA ASN A 85 20.25 -42.87 -10.11
C ASN A 85 19.74 -44.21 -10.66
N LYS A 86 18.44 -44.49 -10.51
CA LYS A 86 17.84 -45.74 -10.95
C LYS A 86 17.65 -45.81 -12.47
N PHE A 87 17.76 -44.68 -13.18
CA PHE A 87 17.57 -44.63 -14.63
C PHE A 87 18.79 -45.11 -15.42
N GLY A 88 19.96 -45.24 -14.78
CA GLY A 88 21.18 -45.71 -15.44
C GLY A 88 21.72 -44.79 -16.52
N LEU A 89 21.22 -43.55 -16.59
CA LEU A 89 21.68 -42.53 -17.54
C LEU A 89 22.93 -41.83 -17.01
N GLN A 90 23.75 -41.32 -17.92
CA GLN A 90 24.93 -40.53 -17.59
C GLN A 90 24.54 -39.28 -16.80
N GLN A 91 25.21 -39.09 -15.68
CA GLN A 91 24.99 -37.96 -14.78
C GLN A 91 26.25 -37.13 -14.62
N GLY A 92 26.05 -35.82 -14.51
CA GLY A 92 27.10 -34.87 -14.16
C GLY A 92 26.93 -34.32 -12.75
N ARG A 93 27.41 -33.08 -12.56
CA ARG A 93 27.42 -32.39 -11.27
C ARG A 93 26.02 -32.37 -10.62
N GLY A 94 25.96 -32.78 -9.36
CA GLY A 94 24.73 -32.77 -8.56
C GLY A 94 23.72 -33.87 -8.92
N GLY A 95 24.16 -34.93 -9.60
CA GLY A 95 23.32 -36.07 -9.99
C GLY A 95 22.37 -35.76 -11.16
N ARG A 96 22.61 -34.66 -11.87
CA ARG A 96 21.80 -34.21 -13.00
C ARG A 96 22.15 -35.02 -14.24
N ILE A 97 21.16 -35.42 -15.04
CA ILE A 97 21.36 -36.19 -16.27
C ILE A 97 21.96 -35.30 -17.35
N LEU A 98 23.01 -35.78 -18.01
CA LEU A 98 23.65 -35.08 -19.10
C LEU A 98 22.75 -35.09 -20.34
N VAL A 99 22.54 -33.91 -20.92
CA VAL A 99 21.73 -33.74 -22.14
C VAL A 99 22.46 -32.93 -23.20
N ASN A 100 22.14 -33.20 -24.46
CA ASN A 100 22.58 -32.37 -25.59
C ASN A 100 21.74 -31.07 -25.68
N LYS A 101 22.08 -30.18 -26.62
CA LYS A 101 21.34 -28.93 -26.88
C LYS A 101 19.87 -29.15 -27.27
N GLN A 102 19.51 -30.32 -27.77
CA GLN A 102 18.15 -30.65 -28.16
C GLN A 102 17.30 -31.13 -26.95
N GLY A 103 17.92 -31.23 -25.77
CA GLY A 103 17.28 -31.68 -24.52
C GLY A 103 17.20 -33.20 -24.40
N GLN A 104 17.91 -33.94 -25.26
CA GLN A 104 17.94 -35.40 -25.25
C GLN A 104 19.07 -35.92 -24.35
N SER A 105 18.86 -37.07 -23.73
CA SER A 105 19.91 -37.81 -23.03
C SER A 105 21.06 -38.11 -23.98
N LEU A 106 22.29 -38.11 -23.46
CA LEU A 106 23.46 -38.56 -24.23
C LEU A 106 23.45 -40.07 -24.48
N ASP A 107 22.67 -40.85 -23.71
CA ASP A 107 22.60 -42.30 -23.85
C ASP A 107 21.50 -42.78 -24.82
N ASP A 108 20.40 -42.03 -24.94
CA ASP A 108 19.27 -42.37 -25.82
C ASP A 108 18.56 -41.10 -26.31
N GLU A 109 18.58 -40.88 -27.63
CA GLU A 109 17.97 -39.73 -28.30
C GLU A 109 16.44 -39.67 -28.17
N LYS A 110 15.78 -40.76 -27.75
CA LYS A 110 14.33 -40.80 -27.51
C LYS A 110 13.97 -40.29 -26.11
N ILE A 111 14.94 -40.17 -25.22
CA ILE A 111 14.72 -39.73 -23.84
C ILE A 111 15.01 -38.23 -23.75
N TYR A 112 14.00 -37.44 -23.40
CA TYR A 112 14.15 -36.02 -23.14
C TYR A 112 14.15 -35.74 -21.65
N VAL A 113 15.09 -34.91 -21.19
CA VAL A 113 15.23 -34.54 -19.77
C VAL A 113 15.29 -33.02 -19.65
N LEU A 114 14.51 -32.46 -18.71
CA LEU A 114 14.26 -31.03 -18.62
C LEU A 114 14.28 -30.53 -17.17
N GLY A 115 14.44 -29.23 -17.00
CA GLY A 115 14.34 -28.55 -15.71
C GLY A 115 15.53 -28.84 -14.80
N ASP A 116 15.29 -28.99 -13.50
CA ASP A 116 16.37 -29.04 -12.52
C ASP A 116 17.20 -30.33 -12.58
N VAL A 117 16.67 -31.38 -13.22
CA VAL A 117 17.33 -32.68 -13.39
C VAL A 117 18.17 -32.80 -14.66
N SER A 118 18.01 -31.90 -15.64
CA SER A 118 18.82 -31.90 -16.87
C SER A 118 20.08 -31.07 -16.69
N LEU A 119 21.17 -31.43 -17.35
CA LEU A 119 22.42 -30.68 -17.37
C LEU A 119 23.02 -30.68 -18.78
N THR A 120 22.96 -29.54 -19.46
CA THR A 120 23.71 -29.31 -20.71
C THR A 120 25.12 -28.85 -20.36
N ASP A 121 26.13 -29.70 -20.51
CA ASP A 121 27.52 -29.41 -20.15
C ASP A 121 28.48 -29.69 -21.32
N GLU A 122 28.37 -28.90 -22.38
CA GLU A 122 29.21 -29.07 -23.59
C GLU A 122 30.70 -28.86 -23.32
N ASP A 123 31.03 -27.96 -22.40
CA ASP A 123 32.42 -27.58 -22.09
C ASP A 123 33.04 -28.44 -20.97
N GLY A 124 32.30 -29.43 -20.43
CA GLY A 124 32.73 -30.27 -19.29
C GLY A 124 32.98 -29.48 -18.00
N SER A 125 32.46 -28.27 -17.90
CA SER A 125 32.69 -27.33 -16.80
C SER A 125 31.84 -27.63 -15.55
N GLY A 126 30.81 -28.46 -15.70
CA GLY A 126 29.78 -28.69 -14.70
C GLY A 126 28.92 -27.44 -14.40
N LYS A 127 29.06 -26.36 -15.17
CA LYS A 127 28.35 -25.08 -15.05
C LYS A 127 27.33 -24.89 -16.18
N GLY A 128 26.68 -25.98 -16.56
CA GLY A 128 25.64 -25.97 -17.57
C GLY A 128 24.43 -25.10 -17.22
N GLN A 129 23.29 -25.41 -17.84
CA GLN A 129 22.04 -24.71 -17.61
C GLN A 129 21.74 -24.51 -16.10
N PRO A 130 21.44 -23.28 -15.64
CA PRO A 130 21.07 -23.02 -14.25
C PRO A 130 19.68 -23.57 -13.96
N GLN A 131 19.51 -24.12 -12.75
CA GLN A 131 18.27 -24.69 -12.23
C GLN A 131 17.27 -23.56 -11.92
N THR A 132 16.57 -23.11 -12.95
CA THR A 132 15.70 -21.94 -12.94
C THR A 132 14.42 -22.24 -13.70
N VAL A 133 13.32 -21.59 -13.30
CA VAL A 133 12.03 -21.69 -14.01
C VAL A 133 12.19 -21.29 -15.48
N GLN A 134 12.92 -20.21 -15.77
CA GLN A 134 13.16 -19.78 -17.15
C GLN A 134 13.92 -20.85 -17.95
N GLY A 135 14.91 -21.51 -17.34
CA GLY A 135 15.60 -22.64 -17.95
C GLY A 135 14.66 -23.80 -18.24
N ALA A 136 13.83 -24.20 -17.27
CA ALA A 136 12.86 -25.27 -17.44
C ALA A 136 11.85 -24.98 -18.55
N GLU A 137 11.31 -23.76 -18.64
CA GLU A 137 10.39 -23.36 -19.71
C GLU A 137 11.05 -23.36 -21.08
N ALA A 138 12.27 -22.81 -21.19
CA ALA A 138 12.99 -22.76 -22.46
C ALA A 138 13.37 -24.18 -22.93
N GLY A 139 13.85 -25.04 -22.02
CA GLY A 139 14.08 -26.46 -22.32
C GLY A 139 12.80 -27.18 -22.76
N SER A 140 11.68 -26.94 -22.08
CA SER A 140 10.39 -27.56 -22.41
C SER A 140 9.90 -27.19 -23.81
N LYS A 141 10.08 -25.94 -24.24
CA LYS A 141 9.73 -25.51 -25.60
C LYS A 141 10.58 -26.21 -26.67
N VAL A 142 11.87 -26.40 -26.39
CA VAL A 142 12.79 -27.13 -27.28
C VAL A 142 12.37 -28.60 -27.40
N ALA A 143 12.18 -29.27 -26.27
CA ALA A 143 11.77 -30.67 -26.25
C ALA A 143 10.42 -30.88 -26.93
N ALA A 144 9.41 -30.05 -26.63
CA ALA A 144 8.08 -30.17 -27.24
C ALA A 144 8.15 -30.04 -28.77
N LYS A 145 8.93 -29.08 -29.28
CA LYS A 145 9.12 -28.90 -30.72
C LYS A 145 9.84 -30.09 -31.35
N ASN A 146 10.90 -30.59 -30.72
CA ASN A 146 11.66 -31.73 -31.23
C ASN A 146 10.86 -33.03 -31.19
N ILE A 147 10.07 -33.27 -30.14
CA ILE A 147 9.15 -34.41 -30.06
C ILE A 147 8.12 -34.35 -31.19
N ALA A 148 7.53 -33.18 -31.46
CA ALA A 148 6.57 -33.01 -32.56
C ALA A 148 7.19 -33.28 -33.94
N LEU A 149 8.42 -32.80 -34.15
CA LEU A 149 9.20 -33.07 -35.38
C LEU A 149 9.50 -34.57 -35.52
N ALA A 150 9.96 -35.21 -34.44
CA ALA A 150 10.28 -36.64 -34.43
C ALA A 150 9.04 -37.51 -34.73
N ILE A 151 7.88 -37.19 -34.15
CA ILE A 151 6.61 -37.87 -34.43
C ILE A 151 6.22 -37.72 -35.91
N SER A 152 6.54 -36.59 -36.52
CA SER A 152 6.27 -36.31 -37.94
C SER A 152 7.33 -36.88 -38.88
N GLY A 153 8.30 -37.65 -38.37
CA GLY A 153 9.41 -38.21 -39.15
C GLY A 153 10.42 -37.16 -39.66
N GLN A 154 10.39 -35.95 -39.09
CA GLN A 154 11.33 -34.88 -39.42
C GLN A 154 12.52 -34.88 -38.46
N LYS A 155 13.66 -34.33 -38.92
CA LYS A 155 14.85 -34.20 -38.09
C LYS A 155 14.63 -33.18 -36.97
N THR A 156 15.11 -33.50 -35.76
CA THR A 156 15.16 -32.57 -34.62
C THR A 156 16.10 -31.42 -34.93
N THR A 157 15.60 -30.19 -34.78
CA THR A 157 16.34 -28.96 -35.17
C THR A 157 16.29 -27.88 -34.12
N ALA A 158 15.43 -28.00 -33.10
CA ALA A 158 15.36 -27.02 -32.04
C ALA A 158 16.52 -27.24 -31.06
N GLU A 159 17.21 -26.16 -30.71
CA GLU A 159 18.30 -26.16 -29.76
C GLU A 159 18.01 -25.19 -28.61
N PHE A 160 18.49 -25.56 -27.43
CA PHE A 160 18.41 -24.76 -26.23
C PHE A 160 19.42 -23.61 -26.29
N GLU A 161 18.90 -22.39 -26.36
CA GLU A 161 19.70 -21.19 -26.21
C GLU A 161 19.69 -20.75 -24.74
N GLY A 162 20.86 -20.71 -24.09
CA GLY A 162 21.03 -20.26 -22.70
C GLY A 162 20.87 -18.75 -22.49
N LYS A 163 19.85 -18.13 -23.12
CA LYS A 163 19.54 -16.70 -22.98
C LYS A 163 18.56 -16.49 -21.83
N TYR A 164 19.06 -15.92 -20.73
CA TYR A 164 18.24 -15.56 -19.56
C TYR A 164 17.91 -14.07 -19.55
N SER A 165 16.72 -13.71 -19.09
CA SER A 165 16.22 -12.32 -19.15
C SER A 165 16.72 -11.45 -17.99
N GLY A 166 17.51 -12.02 -17.09
CA GLY A 166 18.00 -11.38 -15.87
C GLY A 166 17.41 -12.03 -14.60
N PHE A 167 17.74 -11.46 -13.45
CA PHE A 167 17.35 -11.96 -12.13
C PHE A 167 16.66 -10.88 -11.31
N VAL A 168 15.60 -11.28 -10.59
CA VAL A 168 14.94 -10.44 -9.59
C VAL A 168 14.93 -11.18 -8.27
N VAL A 169 15.62 -10.63 -7.28
CA VAL A 169 15.71 -11.19 -5.93
C VAL A 169 14.89 -10.34 -4.98
N SER A 170 13.79 -10.88 -4.47
CA SER A 170 12.98 -10.20 -3.46
C SER A 170 13.49 -10.43 -2.05
N ILE A 171 13.55 -9.37 -1.27
CA ILE A 171 13.94 -9.37 0.14
C ILE A 171 12.73 -8.94 0.96
N GLY A 172 11.95 -9.95 1.36
CA GLY A 172 10.62 -9.75 1.94
C GLY A 172 9.59 -9.28 0.91
N SER A 173 8.50 -8.67 1.38
CA SER A 173 7.39 -8.23 0.53
C SER A 173 7.49 -6.79 0.05
N LYS A 174 8.48 -6.03 0.53
CA LYS A 174 8.58 -4.56 0.37
C LYS A 174 9.80 -4.12 -0.42
N TYR A 175 10.77 -5.01 -0.64
CA TYR A 175 12.02 -4.66 -1.30
C TYR A 175 12.48 -5.80 -2.20
N ALA A 176 13.10 -5.44 -3.31
CA ALA A 176 13.77 -6.36 -4.21
C ALA A 176 14.97 -5.65 -4.86
N VAL A 177 15.83 -6.47 -5.46
CA VAL A 177 16.89 -6.02 -6.35
C VAL A 177 16.74 -6.77 -7.67
N ALA A 178 16.90 -6.07 -8.79
CA ALA A 178 16.71 -6.65 -10.10
C ALA A 178 17.82 -6.21 -11.07
N HIS A 179 18.34 -7.17 -11.81
CA HIS A 179 19.20 -6.97 -12.96
C HIS A 179 18.48 -7.56 -14.18
N LEU A 180 18.04 -6.72 -15.12
CA LEU A 180 17.34 -7.12 -16.33
C LEU A 180 18.18 -6.83 -17.57
N GLY A 181 18.26 -7.80 -18.48
CA GLY A 181 19.03 -7.65 -19.72
C GLY A 181 20.50 -7.33 -19.45
N LYS A 182 21.08 -6.41 -20.24
CA LYS A 182 22.50 -6.04 -20.12
C LYS A 182 22.78 -4.83 -19.23
N ASN A 183 21.85 -3.86 -19.13
CA ASN A 183 22.14 -2.54 -18.53
C ASN A 183 21.05 -2.03 -17.57
N THR A 184 20.01 -2.81 -17.27
CA THR A 184 18.87 -2.31 -16.47
C THR A 184 18.97 -2.82 -15.05
N HIS A 185 19.31 -1.92 -14.13
CA HIS A 185 19.42 -2.19 -12.70
C HIS A 185 18.31 -1.47 -11.94
N LEU A 186 17.50 -2.20 -11.18
CA LEU A 186 16.41 -1.65 -10.37
C LEU A 186 16.53 -2.13 -8.93
N SER A 187 16.00 -1.32 -8.00
CA SER A 187 15.94 -1.70 -6.59
C SER A 187 14.71 -1.14 -5.90
N GLY A 188 14.36 -1.69 -4.74
CA GLY A 188 13.22 -1.26 -3.93
C GLY A 188 11.88 -1.47 -4.64
N PHE A 189 11.04 -0.43 -4.62
CA PHE A 189 9.67 -0.50 -5.12
C PHE A 189 9.59 -0.93 -6.60
N PHE A 190 10.45 -0.37 -7.47
CA PHE A 190 10.43 -0.70 -8.90
C PHE A 190 10.87 -2.14 -9.18
N ALA A 191 11.89 -2.64 -8.48
CA ALA A 191 12.28 -4.04 -8.60
C ALA A 191 11.17 -4.98 -8.11
N GLN A 192 10.47 -4.60 -7.03
CA GLN A 192 9.32 -5.35 -6.53
C GLN A 192 8.16 -5.34 -7.53
N ALA A 193 7.88 -4.20 -8.17
CA ALA A 193 6.88 -4.10 -9.24
C ALA A 193 7.21 -5.04 -10.41
N VAL A 194 8.47 -5.07 -10.84
CA VAL A 194 8.95 -5.98 -11.89
C VAL A 194 8.79 -7.44 -11.48
N LYS A 195 9.10 -7.82 -10.23
CA LYS A 195 8.83 -9.17 -9.72
C LYS A 195 7.37 -9.57 -9.93
N HIS A 196 6.43 -8.71 -9.52
CA HIS A 196 5.01 -9.01 -9.66
C HIS A 196 4.58 -9.04 -11.13
N MET A 197 5.16 -8.18 -11.98
CA MET A 197 4.93 -8.20 -13.44
C MET A 197 5.38 -9.52 -14.07
N ILE A 198 6.57 -10.03 -13.73
CA ILE A 198 7.08 -11.33 -14.21
C ILE A 198 6.11 -12.45 -13.80
N ASN A 199 5.67 -12.45 -12.54
CA ASN A 199 4.70 -13.44 -12.07
C ASN A 199 3.36 -13.33 -12.80
N PHE A 200 2.89 -12.11 -13.11
CA PHE A 200 1.67 -11.92 -13.91
C PHE A 200 1.80 -12.52 -15.31
N MET A 201 2.91 -12.24 -16.00
CA MET A 201 3.17 -12.81 -17.32
C MET A 201 3.26 -14.34 -17.25
N TYR A 202 3.95 -14.88 -16.25
CA TYR A 202 4.09 -16.33 -16.04
C TYR A 202 2.72 -17.01 -15.85
N PHE A 203 1.87 -16.51 -14.95
CA PHE A 203 0.54 -17.08 -14.77
C PHE A 203 -0.33 -16.96 -16.01
N PHE A 204 -0.21 -15.86 -16.76
CA PHE A 204 -0.94 -15.67 -18.00
C PHE A 204 -0.50 -16.67 -19.09
N GLN A 205 0.80 -16.97 -19.18
CA GLN A 205 1.36 -17.87 -20.20
C GLN A 205 1.02 -19.35 -19.95
N ILE A 206 1.06 -19.81 -18.69
CA ILE A 206 0.89 -21.24 -18.38
C ILE A 206 -0.58 -21.61 -18.14
N THR A 207 -1.37 -20.68 -17.59
CA THR A 207 -2.72 -21.00 -17.12
C THR A 207 -3.78 -20.18 -17.87
N ASN A 208 -4.41 -19.23 -17.20
CA ASN A 208 -5.47 -18.38 -17.73
C ASN A 208 -5.62 -17.10 -16.89
N ALA A 209 -6.50 -16.21 -17.34
CA ALA A 209 -6.79 -14.95 -16.64
C ALA A 209 -7.29 -15.12 -15.20
N TYR A 210 -7.93 -16.25 -14.85
CA TYR A 210 -8.42 -16.50 -13.50
C TYR A 210 -7.28 -16.61 -12.49
N TYR A 211 -6.20 -17.33 -12.80
CA TYR A 211 -5.05 -17.44 -11.89
C TYR A 211 -4.27 -16.14 -11.77
N PHE A 212 -4.17 -15.37 -12.86
CA PHE A 212 -3.65 -14.00 -12.81
C PHE A 212 -4.46 -13.14 -11.83
N LEU A 213 -5.79 -13.09 -11.96
CA LEU A 213 -6.65 -12.33 -11.06
C LEU A 213 -6.59 -12.84 -9.62
N ARG A 214 -6.46 -14.16 -9.42
CA ARG A 214 -6.29 -14.77 -8.10
C ARG A 214 -4.99 -14.34 -7.45
N TYR A 215 -3.88 -14.34 -8.19
CA TYR A 215 -2.58 -13.88 -7.70
C TYR A 215 -2.61 -12.38 -7.41
N LEU A 216 -3.15 -11.56 -8.31
CA LEU A 216 -3.33 -10.12 -8.11
C LEU A 216 -4.15 -9.82 -6.85
N ARG A 217 -5.31 -10.48 -6.68
CA ARG A 217 -6.14 -10.32 -5.48
C ARG A 217 -5.39 -10.78 -4.22
N HIS A 218 -4.72 -11.92 -4.29
CA HIS A 218 -4.00 -12.46 -3.14
C HIS A 218 -2.89 -11.51 -2.68
N GLU A 219 -2.00 -11.15 -3.60
CA GLU A 219 -0.76 -10.45 -3.29
C GLU A 219 -0.97 -8.99 -2.92
N PHE A 220 -1.92 -8.31 -3.59
CA PHE A 220 -2.15 -6.88 -3.38
C PHE A 220 -3.24 -6.59 -2.35
N PHE A 221 -4.32 -7.40 -2.30
CA PHE A 221 -5.52 -7.09 -1.52
C PHE A 221 -5.76 -8.00 -0.31
N ASN A 222 -5.29 -9.25 -0.32
CA ASN A 222 -5.60 -10.22 0.74
C ASN A 222 -4.41 -10.58 1.63
N THR A 223 -3.26 -9.94 1.43
CA THR A 223 -2.05 -10.18 2.22
C THR A 223 -2.23 -9.76 3.67
N ARG A 224 -2.00 -10.71 4.58
CA ARG A 224 -2.07 -10.47 6.04
C ARG A 224 -0.81 -9.76 6.53
N ASN A 225 -0.97 -8.96 7.60
CA ASN A 225 0.11 -8.26 8.30
C ASN A 225 0.90 -7.29 7.41
N GLU A 226 0.22 -6.59 6.49
CA GLU A 226 0.83 -5.55 5.63
C GLU A 226 2.00 -6.04 4.77
N ARG A 227 2.00 -7.34 4.45
CA ARG A 227 3.04 -8.03 3.67
C ARG A 227 2.82 -7.86 2.17
N ASN A 228 2.77 -6.63 1.70
CA ASN A 228 2.77 -6.31 0.27
C ASN A 228 3.67 -5.10 -0.03
N MET A 229 3.88 -4.83 -1.32
CA MET A 229 4.73 -3.72 -1.78
C MET A 229 4.18 -2.33 -1.41
N PHE A 230 2.88 -2.22 -1.15
CA PHE A 230 2.19 -1.01 -0.72
C PHE A 230 2.05 -0.91 0.80
N HIS A 231 2.88 -1.60 1.56
CA HIS A 231 2.90 -1.51 3.02
C HIS A 231 1.53 -1.75 3.66
N GLY A 232 0.67 -2.57 3.07
CA GLY A 232 -0.67 -2.87 3.57
C GLY A 232 -1.73 -1.80 3.34
N TYR A 233 -1.44 -0.71 2.63
CA TYR A 233 -2.46 0.32 2.32
C TYR A 233 -3.66 -0.23 1.55
N ILE A 234 -3.48 -1.33 0.82
CA ILE A 234 -4.49 -1.90 -0.08
C ILE A 234 -5.08 -3.21 0.48
N SER A 235 -4.46 -3.82 1.50
CA SER A 235 -4.72 -5.23 1.87
C SER A 235 -5.71 -5.45 3.03
N ARG A 236 -6.71 -4.57 3.18
CA ARG A 236 -7.62 -4.57 4.34
C ARG A 236 -8.92 -5.35 4.05
N GLN A 237 -9.45 -6.05 5.07
CA GLN A 237 -10.77 -6.67 5.02
C GLN A 237 -11.85 -5.58 4.97
N GLY A 238 -12.57 -5.51 3.85
CA GLY A 238 -13.43 -4.38 3.46
C GLY A 238 -12.63 -3.39 2.61
N ASN A 239 -12.98 -3.25 1.33
CA ASN A 239 -12.23 -2.42 0.38
C ASN A 239 -12.50 -0.92 0.65
N VAL A 240 -11.80 -0.37 1.64
CA VAL A 240 -11.85 1.05 2.02
C VAL A 240 -11.21 1.94 0.94
N LEU A 241 -10.50 1.37 -0.06
CA LEU A 241 -9.92 2.14 -1.17
C LEU A 241 -10.99 2.97 -1.89
N TRP A 242 -12.20 2.42 -2.05
CA TRP A 242 -13.31 3.11 -2.70
C TRP A 242 -13.85 4.31 -1.92
N SER A 243 -13.54 4.41 -0.62
CA SER A 243 -13.89 5.59 0.19
C SER A 243 -12.82 6.69 0.15
N LEU A 244 -11.65 6.44 -0.46
CA LEU A 244 -10.61 7.48 -0.60
C LEU A 244 -11.06 8.65 -1.49
N PRO A 245 -11.65 8.44 -2.69
CA PRO A 245 -12.16 9.55 -3.49
C PRO A 245 -13.22 10.36 -2.75
N ALA A 246 -14.15 9.68 -2.07
CA ALA A 246 -15.16 10.32 -1.22
C ALA A 246 -14.54 11.16 -0.10
N ARG A 247 -13.53 10.64 0.60
CA ARG A 247 -12.79 11.34 1.66
C ARG A 247 -12.11 12.61 1.13
N LEU A 248 -11.37 12.48 0.02
CA LEU A 248 -10.64 13.59 -0.58
C LEU A 248 -11.59 14.65 -1.13
N PHE A 249 -12.68 14.25 -1.79
CA PHE A 249 -13.68 15.16 -2.32
C PHE A 249 -14.38 15.93 -1.20
N LEU A 250 -14.85 15.24 -0.15
CA LEU A 250 -15.46 15.89 1.02
C LEU A 250 -14.50 16.88 1.70
N GLY A 251 -13.23 16.49 1.88
CA GLY A 251 -12.21 17.38 2.44
C GLY A 251 -11.94 18.61 1.56
N ALA A 252 -11.84 18.42 0.24
CA ALA A 252 -11.67 19.51 -0.72
C ALA A 252 -12.86 20.48 -0.71
N THR A 253 -14.09 19.96 -0.62
CA THR A 253 -15.30 20.78 -0.49
C THR A 253 -15.24 21.72 0.72
N TRP A 254 -14.83 21.23 1.89
CA TRP A 254 -14.63 22.08 3.07
C TRP A 254 -13.53 23.13 2.88
N LEU A 255 -12.42 22.76 2.25
CA LEU A 255 -11.31 23.69 1.98
C LEU A 255 -11.70 24.79 0.99
N VAL A 256 -12.45 24.45 -0.06
CA VAL A 256 -12.96 25.43 -1.03
C VAL A 256 -13.90 26.41 -0.34
N ASP A 257 -14.81 25.92 0.50
CA ASP A 257 -15.74 26.77 1.23
C ASP A 257 -15.03 27.74 2.18
N VAL A 258 -14.04 27.23 2.93
CA VAL A 258 -13.22 28.04 3.84
C VAL A 258 -12.35 29.05 3.08
N SER A 259 -11.82 28.70 1.91
CA SER A 259 -10.96 29.61 1.14
C SER A 259 -11.68 30.93 0.81
N GLN A 260 -12.98 30.87 0.54
CA GLN A 260 -13.84 32.03 0.29
C GLN A 260 -14.16 32.81 1.58
N LYS A 261 -14.18 32.13 2.74
CA LYS A 261 -14.37 32.75 4.06
C LYS A 261 -13.10 33.43 4.58
N ILE A 262 -11.92 32.99 4.14
CA ILE A 262 -10.64 33.58 4.54
C ILE A 262 -10.24 34.73 3.60
N SER A 263 -10.47 34.59 2.29
CA SER A 263 -9.91 35.50 1.28
C SER A 263 -10.94 36.47 0.67
N GLY A 264 -10.49 37.69 0.36
CA GLY A 264 -11.27 38.69 -0.41
C GLY A 264 -12.21 39.58 0.41
N LYS A 265 -13.04 40.38 -0.28
CA LYS A 265 -14.02 41.32 0.32
C LYS A 265 -15.13 40.60 1.12
N GLY A 266 -15.18 39.27 1.07
CA GLY A 266 -16.11 38.39 1.77
C GLY A 266 -15.61 37.82 3.09
N SER A 267 -14.37 38.15 3.53
CA SER A 267 -13.73 37.50 4.68
C SER A 267 -14.57 37.55 5.96
N TRP A 268 -14.66 36.42 6.65
CA TRP A 268 -15.33 36.23 7.94
C TRP A 268 -14.48 36.69 9.13
N PHE A 269 -13.20 37.03 8.86
CA PHE A 269 -12.31 37.66 9.84
C PHE A 269 -12.42 39.19 9.86
N ALA A 270 -13.11 39.78 8.88
CA ALA A 270 -13.40 41.21 8.88
C ALA A 270 -14.41 41.59 9.99
N ASN A 271 -14.41 42.87 10.40
CA ASN A 271 -15.36 43.44 11.36
C ASN A 271 -16.77 43.65 10.75
N LYS A 272 -17.26 42.71 9.94
CA LYS A 272 -18.60 42.70 9.37
C LYS A 272 -19.30 41.40 9.73
N LEU A 273 -20.46 41.48 10.35
CA LEU A 273 -21.27 40.31 10.72
C LEU A 273 -21.81 39.66 9.44
N ARG A 274 -21.52 38.36 9.24
CA ARG A 274 -21.98 37.58 8.07
C ARG A 274 -23.09 36.59 8.40
N LEU A 275 -23.39 36.38 9.68
CA LEU A 275 -24.49 35.56 10.17
C LEU A 275 -25.83 36.33 10.09
N THR A 276 -26.22 36.74 8.87
CA THR A 276 -27.41 37.57 8.62
C THR A 276 -28.73 36.80 8.71
N SER A 277 -28.66 35.48 8.91
CA SER A 277 -29.83 34.61 9.11
C SER A 277 -30.52 34.82 10.47
N PHE A 278 -29.84 35.49 11.41
CA PHE A 278 -30.32 35.75 12.76
C PHE A 278 -30.89 37.17 12.85
N ASP A 279 -32.22 37.28 12.79
CA ASP A 279 -32.94 38.57 12.83
C ASP A 279 -32.63 39.41 14.09
N TRP A 280 -32.45 38.76 15.24
CA TRP A 280 -32.15 39.41 16.53
C TRP A 280 -30.76 40.06 16.61
N LEU A 281 -29.83 39.69 15.74
CA LEU A 281 -28.48 40.29 15.70
C LEU A 281 -28.42 41.48 14.73
N VAL A 282 -29.24 41.47 13.67
CA VAL A 282 -29.29 42.52 12.64
C VAL A 282 -30.01 43.78 13.16
N ALA A 283 -31.03 43.60 14.01
CA ALA A 283 -31.78 44.72 14.60
C ALA A 283 -30.94 45.65 15.50
N ASN A 284 -29.84 45.15 16.09
CA ASN A 284 -28.97 45.94 16.97
C ASN A 284 -27.84 46.68 16.22
N THR A 285 -27.61 46.39 14.94
CA THR A 285 -26.60 47.09 14.12
C THR A 285 -27.11 48.38 13.46
N THR A 286 -28.42 48.54 13.32
CA THR A 286 -29.05 49.77 12.78
C THR A 286 -29.21 50.87 13.83
N SER A 287 -29.05 50.58 15.12
CA SER A 287 -29.16 51.57 16.20
C SER A 287 -27.89 52.42 16.41
N GLY A 288 -26.77 52.05 15.77
CA GLY A 288 -25.46 52.70 15.94
C GLY A 288 -24.96 53.52 14.76
N ALA A 289 -25.71 53.62 13.66
CA ALA A 289 -25.32 54.38 12.47
C ALA A 289 -26.19 55.64 12.32
N SER A 290 -25.98 56.61 13.20
CA SER A 290 -26.44 57.99 12.98
C SER A 290 -25.23 58.90 12.72
N ALA A 291 -24.73 58.87 11.48
CA ALA A 291 -24.10 60.01 10.82
C ALA A 291 -23.70 59.67 9.38
N ALA A 292 -24.06 60.59 8.48
CA ALA A 292 -23.60 60.77 7.09
C ALA A 292 -24.26 59.94 5.98
N GLY A 293 -24.93 60.66 5.07
CA GLY A 293 -25.09 60.27 3.67
C GLY A 293 -26.52 60.06 3.22
N SER A 294 -27.19 61.14 2.85
CA SER A 294 -28.38 61.15 2.00
C SER A 294 -28.07 60.46 0.66
N ASP A 295 -28.68 59.30 0.43
CA ASP A 295 -29.09 58.88 -0.92
C ASP A 295 -30.31 57.97 -0.78
N ALA A 296 -31.46 58.57 -1.04
CA ALA A 296 -32.70 57.86 -1.27
C ALA A 296 -32.60 57.18 -2.65
N THR A 297 -32.15 55.94 -2.67
CA THR A 297 -32.49 55.01 -3.74
C THR A 297 -32.97 53.72 -3.09
N SER A 298 -34.20 53.35 -3.41
CA SER A 298 -34.87 52.10 -3.09
C SER A 298 -34.02 50.91 -3.50
N SER A 299 -33.08 50.52 -2.64
CA SER A 299 -32.34 49.27 -2.74
C SER A 299 -33.08 48.23 -1.92
N THR A 300 -33.89 47.44 -2.62
CA THR A 300 -34.44 46.17 -2.15
C THR A 300 -33.32 45.44 -1.39
N ALA A 301 -33.55 45.19 -0.10
CA ALA A 301 -32.59 44.52 0.77
C ALA A 301 -32.17 43.20 0.12
N THR A 302 -31.03 43.21 -0.56
CA THR A 302 -30.46 42.00 -1.16
C THR A 302 -29.82 41.28 0.00
N THR A 303 -30.59 40.39 0.62
CA THR A 303 -30.14 39.51 1.69
C THR A 303 -28.81 38.90 1.28
N ALA A 304 -27.74 39.25 1.98
CA ALA A 304 -26.41 38.72 1.70
C ALA A 304 -26.48 37.19 1.85
N LYS A 305 -26.43 36.49 0.73
CA LYS A 305 -26.43 35.02 0.69
C LYS A 305 -25.17 34.52 1.40
N ALA A 306 -25.34 33.80 2.49
CA ALA A 306 -24.33 32.88 2.96
C ALA A 306 -24.29 31.70 1.97
N THR A 307 -23.47 31.84 0.93
CA THR A 307 -23.36 30.84 -0.13
C THR A 307 -22.35 29.80 0.30
N PHE A 308 -22.81 28.59 0.64
CA PHE A 308 -21.93 27.42 0.61
C PHE A 308 -21.45 27.23 -0.85
N SER A 309 -20.15 27.27 -1.05
CA SER A 309 -19.48 27.56 -2.34
C SER A 309 -19.74 26.59 -3.51
N LEU A 310 -20.34 25.42 -3.25
CA LEU A 310 -20.65 24.39 -4.26
C LEU A 310 -22.12 24.38 -4.73
N SER A 311 -22.87 25.42 -4.38
CA SER A 311 -24.30 25.50 -4.71
C SER A 311 -24.51 26.09 -6.10
N TYR A 312 -24.12 25.36 -7.15
CA TYR A 312 -24.37 25.75 -8.55
C TYR A 312 -25.51 24.93 -9.15
N GLU A 313 -26.58 25.62 -9.53
CA GLU A 313 -27.63 25.08 -10.39
C GLU A 313 -27.73 26.01 -11.61
N TYR A 314 -27.51 25.48 -12.81
CA TYR A 314 -27.49 26.30 -14.04
C TYR A 314 -28.86 26.96 -14.23
N GLY A 315 -28.91 28.29 -14.10
CA GLY A 315 -30.11 29.09 -14.34
C GLY A 315 -31.13 29.18 -13.19
N ASN A 316 -30.95 28.47 -12.07
CA ASN A 316 -31.88 28.49 -10.92
C ASN A 316 -31.18 28.82 -9.60
N GLN A 317 -31.93 29.41 -8.66
CA GLN A 317 -31.44 29.64 -7.30
C GLN A 317 -31.64 28.36 -6.47
N PRO A 318 -30.58 27.82 -5.84
CA PRO A 318 -30.68 26.57 -5.11
C PRO A 318 -31.66 26.69 -3.94
N MET A 319 -32.48 25.66 -3.73
CA MET A 319 -33.50 25.63 -2.69
C MET A 319 -32.87 25.40 -1.32
N LEU A 320 -33.19 26.24 -0.33
CA LEU A 320 -32.83 26.03 1.07
C LEU A 320 -33.54 24.79 1.62
N ILE A 321 -32.87 24.05 2.50
CA ILE A 321 -33.48 22.90 3.18
C ILE A 321 -34.66 23.34 4.04
N PHE A 322 -34.43 24.35 4.88
CA PHE A 322 -35.47 25.02 5.66
C PHE A 322 -35.55 26.49 5.26
N LYS A 323 -36.75 26.92 4.83
CA LYS A 323 -37.02 28.33 4.48
C LYS A 323 -36.89 29.26 5.69
N HIS A 324 -37.24 28.76 6.88
CA HIS A 324 -37.12 29.45 8.15
C HIS A 324 -36.61 28.50 9.22
N MET A 325 -35.91 29.05 10.21
CA MET A 325 -35.41 28.31 11.35
C MET A 325 -36.56 27.71 12.16
N PRO A 326 -36.50 26.42 12.55
CA PRO A 326 -37.51 25.84 13.45
C PRO A 326 -37.56 26.58 14.79
N LYS A 327 -38.76 26.86 15.32
CA LYS A 327 -38.96 27.67 16.54
C LYS A 327 -38.17 27.17 17.76
N TRP A 328 -38.11 25.85 17.96
CA TRP A 328 -37.36 25.26 19.08
C TRP A 328 -35.85 25.52 18.94
N TYR A 329 -35.33 25.46 17.72
CA TYR A 329 -33.92 25.69 17.42
C TYR A 329 -33.57 27.18 17.43
N TYR A 330 -34.50 28.04 17.04
CA TYR A 330 -34.40 29.50 17.20
C TYR A 330 -34.15 29.89 18.66
N ASN A 331 -34.90 29.33 19.61
CA ASN A 331 -34.72 29.63 21.03
C ASN A 331 -33.35 29.17 21.55
N ILE A 332 -32.88 28.00 21.11
CA ILE A 332 -31.55 27.47 21.49
C ILE A 332 -30.44 28.34 20.91
N THR A 333 -30.50 28.67 19.62
CA THR A 333 -29.49 29.49 18.95
C THR A 333 -29.45 30.91 19.47
N LYS A 334 -30.60 31.51 19.80
CA LYS A 334 -30.68 32.81 20.47
C LYS A 334 -30.06 32.80 21.87
N PHE A 335 -30.23 31.71 22.62
CA PHE A 335 -29.57 31.53 23.91
C PHE A 335 -28.05 31.36 23.77
N MET A 336 -27.60 30.59 22.78
CA MET A 336 -26.16 30.36 22.53
C MET A 336 -25.43 31.57 21.94
N ILE A 337 -26.12 32.36 21.10
CA ILE A 337 -25.57 33.54 20.42
C ILE A 337 -26.46 34.76 20.76
N PRO A 338 -26.38 35.27 22.00
CA PRO A 338 -27.27 36.33 22.48
C PRO A 338 -26.87 37.73 21.97
N ASN A 339 -25.58 37.94 21.67
CA ASN A 339 -25.04 39.25 21.31
C ASN A 339 -24.12 39.18 20.07
N THR A 340 -23.79 40.35 19.53
CA THR A 340 -22.94 40.49 18.33
C THR A 340 -21.51 40.01 18.55
N ASP A 341 -20.98 40.15 19.77
CA ASP A 341 -19.60 39.75 20.09
C ASP A 341 -19.42 38.23 20.07
N VAL A 342 -20.37 37.49 20.64
CA VAL A 342 -20.41 36.03 20.56
C VAL A 342 -20.61 35.59 19.11
N ALA A 343 -21.39 36.32 18.31
CA ALA A 343 -21.55 36.01 16.89
C ALA A 343 -20.24 36.20 16.09
N PHE A 344 -19.48 37.27 16.37
CA PHE A 344 -18.15 37.49 15.79
C PHE A 344 -17.14 36.42 16.21
N PHE A 345 -17.20 35.95 17.46
CA PHE A 345 -16.39 34.82 17.90
C PHE A 345 -16.77 33.53 17.16
N MET A 346 -18.07 33.20 17.12
CA MET A 346 -18.58 31.97 16.50
C MET A 346 -18.28 31.89 15.01
N GLN A 347 -18.42 32.99 14.25
CA GLN A 347 -18.11 32.98 12.82
C GLN A 347 -16.62 32.68 12.55
N LYS A 348 -15.71 33.22 13.38
CA LYS A 348 -14.27 32.97 13.29
C LYS A 348 -13.94 31.54 13.69
N ALA A 349 -14.48 31.08 14.82
CA ALA A 349 -14.27 29.73 15.33
C ALA A 349 -14.78 28.68 14.33
N MET A 350 -15.98 28.85 13.78
CA MET A 350 -16.56 27.97 12.77
C MET A 350 -15.67 27.87 11.52
N THR A 351 -15.15 28.99 11.02
CA THR A 351 -14.24 29.01 9.86
C THR A 351 -12.95 28.20 10.15
N ILE A 352 -12.41 28.31 11.37
CA ILE A 352 -11.25 27.52 11.80
C ILE A 352 -11.61 26.03 11.88
N PHE A 353 -12.76 25.68 12.45
CA PHE A 353 -13.19 24.28 12.53
C PHE A 353 -13.40 23.64 11.16
N GLU A 354 -14.02 24.35 10.22
CA GLU A 354 -14.17 23.88 8.84
C GLU A 354 -12.82 23.66 8.16
N LEU A 355 -11.84 24.57 8.40
CA LEU A 355 -10.48 24.41 7.90
C LEU A 355 -9.85 23.13 8.45
N LEU A 356 -9.95 22.94 9.77
CA LEU A 356 -9.40 21.76 10.44
C LEU A 356 -10.06 20.48 9.95
N ILE A 357 -11.38 20.46 9.75
CA ILE A 357 -12.12 19.33 9.18
C ILE A 357 -11.63 19.04 7.75
N GLY A 358 -11.53 20.06 6.90
CA GLY A 358 -11.07 19.91 5.52
C GLY A 358 -9.65 19.33 5.45
N LEU A 359 -8.71 19.88 6.22
CA LEU A 359 -7.34 19.37 6.30
C LEU A 359 -7.28 17.95 6.88
N ALA A 360 -8.02 17.70 7.95
CA ALA A 360 -8.13 16.38 8.59
C ALA A 360 -8.59 15.31 7.59
N LEU A 361 -9.61 15.60 6.78
CA LEU A 361 -10.12 14.67 5.76
C LEU A 361 -9.13 14.47 4.61
N VAL A 362 -8.49 15.54 4.12
CA VAL A 362 -7.51 15.43 3.02
C VAL A 362 -6.31 14.59 3.43
N PHE A 363 -5.69 14.92 4.56
CA PHE A 363 -4.53 14.19 5.09
C PHE A 363 -4.89 12.86 5.76
N GLY A 364 -6.18 12.58 5.97
CA GLY A 364 -6.68 11.37 6.61
C GLY A 364 -6.28 11.27 8.08
N LEU A 365 -6.35 12.38 8.81
CA LEU A 365 -6.09 12.50 10.25
C LEU A 365 -7.41 12.62 11.01
N PHE A 366 -7.65 11.76 12.00
CA PHE A 366 -8.91 11.68 12.74
C PHE A 366 -10.13 11.64 11.84
N THR A 367 -10.06 10.88 10.74
CA THR A 367 -11.05 10.93 9.65
C THR A 367 -12.45 10.61 10.14
N TRP A 368 -12.59 9.67 11.07
CA TRP A 368 -13.89 9.35 11.66
C TRP A 368 -14.51 10.55 12.38
N LEU A 369 -13.71 11.26 13.19
CA LEU A 369 -14.16 12.45 13.93
C LEU A 369 -14.46 13.61 12.98
N ALA A 370 -13.61 13.85 11.99
CA ALA A 370 -13.81 14.91 11.00
C ALA A 370 -15.05 14.65 10.13
N SER A 371 -15.31 13.40 9.76
CA SER A 371 -16.55 13.00 9.07
C SER A 371 -17.78 13.16 9.97
N ALA A 372 -17.72 12.73 11.23
CA ALA A 372 -18.83 12.91 12.17
C ALA A 372 -19.13 14.40 12.40
N ALA A 373 -18.08 15.23 12.56
CA ALA A 373 -18.20 16.68 12.65
C ALA A 373 -18.81 17.29 11.38
N SER A 374 -18.45 16.76 10.19
CA SER A 374 -19.07 17.19 8.93
C SER A 374 -20.58 16.94 8.91
N VAL A 375 -21.03 15.76 9.36
CA VAL A 375 -22.47 15.45 9.47
C VAL A 375 -23.16 16.43 10.44
N ALA A 376 -22.55 16.66 11.60
CA ALA A 376 -23.08 17.59 12.60
C ALA A 376 -23.16 19.03 12.06
N PHE A 377 -22.14 19.51 11.35
CA PHE A 377 -22.10 20.86 10.77
C PHE A 377 -23.14 21.01 9.67
N VAL A 378 -23.29 20.02 8.79
CA VAL A 378 -24.33 20.04 7.76
C VAL A 378 -25.72 20.09 8.40
N ALA A 379 -25.97 19.34 9.47
CA ALA A 379 -27.23 19.39 10.21
C ALA A 379 -27.47 20.79 10.83
N ILE A 380 -26.45 21.37 11.47
CA ILE A 380 -26.50 22.72 12.06
C ILE A 380 -26.80 23.78 10.98
N PHE A 381 -26.13 23.74 9.83
CA PHE A 381 -26.37 24.71 8.73
C PHE A 381 -27.74 24.54 8.11
N SER A 382 -28.21 23.29 7.99
CA SER A 382 -29.56 23.00 7.52
C SER A 382 -30.58 23.66 8.44
N LEU A 383 -30.49 23.40 9.76
CA LEU A 383 -31.40 23.97 10.75
C LEU A 383 -31.31 25.50 10.86
N SER A 384 -30.14 26.08 10.57
CA SER A 384 -29.90 27.52 10.61
C SER A 384 -30.32 28.27 9.34
N SER A 385 -30.99 27.60 8.38
CA SER A 385 -31.39 28.17 7.08
C SER A 385 -30.22 28.68 6.24
N MET A 386 -29.04 28.08 6.39
CA MET A 386 -27.79 28.46 5.69
C MET A 386 -27.27 27.34 4.77
N PHE A 387 -28.11 26.35 4.45
CA PHE A 387 -27.73 25.19 3.66
C PHE A 387 -28.77 24.82 2.59
N TYR A 388 -28.27 24.29 1.47
CA TYR A 388 -29.04 24.01 0.26
C TYR A 388 -29.20 22.51 0.03
N TRP A 389 -30.33 22.11 -0.57
CA TRP A 389 -30.61 20.71 -0.92
C TRP A 389 -29.56 20.09 -1.85
N THR A 390 -28.94 20.90 -2.71
CA THR A 390 -27.88 20.47 -3.64
C THR A 390 -26.65 19.91 -2.93
N ASN A 391 -26.43 20.23 -1.65
CA ASN A 391 -25.27 19.78 -0.88
C ASN A 391 -25.60 18.66 0.11
N ILE A 392 -26.82 18.11 0.09
CA ILE A 392 -27.24 17.05 1.04
C ILE A 392 -26.40 15.76 0.91
N TRP A 393 -25.81 15.52 -0.27
CA TRP A 393 -24.92 14.40 -0.54
C TRP A 393 -23.70 14.36 0.39
N MET A 394 -23.34 15.47 1.04
CA MET A 394 -22.25 15.53 2.02
C MET A 394 -22.51 14.59 3.21
N ILE A 395 -23.77 14.39 3.61
CA ILE A 395 -24.12 13.49 4.73
C ILE A 395 -23.79 12.02 4.41
N PRO A 396 -24.36 11.38 3.36
CA PRO A 396 -24.02 10.00 3.04
C PRO A 396 -22.54 9.83 2.69
N MET A 397 -21.89 10.84 2.11
CA MET A 397 -20.45 10.79 1.84
C MET A 397 -19.60 10.82 3.12
N ALA A 398 -19.95 11.68 4.07
CA ALA A 398 -19.28 11.74 5.38
C ALA A 398 -19.45 10.42 6.14
N ILE A 399 -20.66 9.85 6.16
CA ILE A 399 -20.94 8.53 6.75
C ILE A 399 -20.10 7.45 6.07
N ALA A 400 -20.00 7.45 4.74
CA ALA A 400 -19.17 6.49 4.02
C ALA A 400 -17.67 6.59 4.41
N ALA A 401 -17.16 7.80 4.61
CA ALA A 401 -15.77 8.03 5.05
C ALA A 401 -15.49 7.61 6.50
N MET A 402 -16.52 7.37 7.33
CA MET A 402 -16.38 6.86 8.70
C MET A 402 -15.99 5.37 8.76
N ASN A 403 -15.92 4.66 7.63
CA ASN A 403 -15.49 3.25 7.56
C ASN A 403 -13.99 3.02 7.87
N GLY A 404 -13.25 4.08 8.25
CA GLY A 404 -11.81 4.07 8.47
C GLY A 404 -11.00 4.54 7.26
N ALA A 405 -11.60 5.36 6.38
CA ALA A 405 -10.98 5.90 5.17
C ALA A 405 -9.61 6.56 5.41
N GLY A 406 -9.37 7.14 6.59
CA GLY A 406 -8.10 7.75 6.96
C GLY A 406 -6.89 6.84 6.92
N ARG A 407 -7.08 5.51 7.05
CA ARG A 407 -5.95 4.56 7.03
C ARG A 407 -5.43 4.29 5.63
N ILE A 408 -6.20 4.61 4.59
CA ILE A 408 -5.81 4.49 3.18
C ILE A 408 -5.12 5.79 2.77
N PHE A 409 -3.81 5.75 2.53
CA PHE A 409 -3.02 6.95 2.19
C PHE A 409 -3.34 8.15 3.08
N GLY A 410 -3.37 7.93 4.40
CA GLY A 410 -3.63 8.97 5.38
C GLY A 410 -2.98 8.69 6.72
N LEU A 411 -2.95 9.71 7.57
CA LEU A 411 -2.19 9.72 8.82
C LEU A 411 -2.78 8.81 9.90
N ASP A 412 -4.07 8.49 9.84
CA ASP A 412 -4.76 7.58 10.76
C ASP A 412 -4.12 6.18 10.78
N LYS A 413 -3.41 5.80 9.71
CA LYS A 413 -2.65 4.54 9.69
C LYS A 413 -1.57 4.48 10.77
N TYR A 414 -0.91 5.60 11.04
CA TYR A 414 0.21 5.67 11.99
C TYR A 414 -0.26 6.16 13.36
N ILE A 415 -1.12 7.19 13.37
CA ILE A 415 -1.50 7.88 14.60
C ILE A 415 -2.49 7.05 15.43
N ILE A 416 -3.49 6.41 14.81
CA ILE A 416 -4.49 5.65 15.58
C ILE A 416 -3.87 4.46 16.30
N PRO A 417 -3.01 3.62 15.68
CA PRO A 417 -2.31 2.57 16.41
C PRO A 417 -1.39 3.12 17.50
N TRP A 418 -0.66 4.21 17.24
CA TRP A 418 0.21 4.84 18.22
C TRP A 418 -0.57 5.32 19.45
N ILE A 419 -1.70 6.02 19.26
CA ILE A 419 -2.58 6.44 20.36
C ILE A 419 -3.10 5.23 21.12
N ARG A 420 -3.57 4.20 20.40
CA ARG A 420 -4.08 2.96 21.01
C ARG A 420 -3.01 2.30 21.87
N GLU A 421 -1.80 2.15 21.36
CA GLU A 421 -0.70 1.51 22.09
C GLU A 421 -0.30 2.32 23.32
N HIS A 422 -0.17 3.65 23.22
CA HIS A 422 0.15 4.50 24.36
C HIS A 422 -0.94 4.47 25.42
N PHE A 423 -2.20 4.57 25.00
CA PHE A 423 -3.35 4.53 25.92
C PHE A 423 -3.51 3.16 26.58
N VAL A 424 -3.37 2.07 25.82
CA VAL A 424 -3.45 0.70 26.35
C VAL A 424 -2.29 0.42 27.29
N ASN A 425 -1.05 0.78 26.92
CA ASN A 425 0.11 0.60 27.79
C ASN A 425 0.00 1.44 29.07
N TRP A 426 -0.59 2.65 28.99
CA TRP A 426 -0.86 3.48 30.14
C TRP A 426 -1.92 2.88 31.07
N TRP A 427 -3.01 2.34 30.50
CA TRP A 427 -4.14 1.82 31.28
C TRP A 427 -3.92 0.40 31.82
N TYR A 428 -3.31 -0.48 31.02
CA TYR A 428 -3.17 -1.92 31.30
C TYR A 428 -1.73 -2.37 31.54
N GLY A 429 -0.73 -1.50 31.33
CA GLY A 429 0.69 -1.87 31.39
C GLY A 429 1.20 -2.56 30.12
N LYS A 430 2.51 -2.83 30.06
CA LYS A 430 3.14 -3.54 28.93
C LYS A 430 2.97 -5.05 29.08
N GLU A 431 2.40 -5.71 28.08
CA GLU A 431 2.31 -7.16 28.05
C GLU A 431 3.71 -7.80 27.96
N LYS A 432 3.94 -8.90 28.71
CA LYS A 432 5.16 -9.72 28.62
C LYS A 432 4.82 -11.15 28.20
N SER A 433 5.72 -11.78 27.45
CA SER A 433 5.63 -13.21 27.15
C SER A 433 5.65 -14.03 28.44
N ILE A 434 4.85 -15.10 28.48
CA ILE A 434 4.87 -16.09 29.57
C ILE A 434 6.06 -17.03 29.39
N TYR A 435 6.55 -17.18 28.16
CA TYR A 435 7.73 -17.96 27.82
C TYR A 435 8.97 -17.10 28.05
N LYS A 436 9.84 -17.56 28.94
CA LYS A 436 11.18 -17.03 29.18
C LYS A 436 12.21 -17.80 28.38
#